data_AF-A0A3M3AC19-F1
#
_entry.id   AF-A0A3M3AC19-F1
#
_cell.length_a   1.000
_cell.length_b   1.000
_cell.length_c   1.000
_cell.angle_alpha   90.00
_cell.angle_beta   90.00
_cell.angle_gamma   90.00
#
_symmetry.space_group_name_H-M   'P 1'
#
loop_
_entity.id
_entity.type
_entity.pdbx_description
1 polymer ?
#
loop_
_entity_poly.entity_id
_entity_poly.type
_entity_poly.pdbx_seq_one_letter_code
_entity_poly.pdbx_strand_id
1 'polypeptide(L)'
;MCSHYEAPSSHQVAEAFGVALFDQGRLDLWPGYICLFLRRPDRRAEDNDSSATMKVLTGSFGLIPSWSKDSKFAKRTYNARSETVAENPSFRHA
;
A
#
# COMPACT_ATOMS: atom_id res chain seq x y z
N MET A 1 -9.82 14.06 6.05
CA MET A 1 -8.70 13.55 5.22
C MET A 1 -7.59 13.17 6.18
N CYS A 2 -7.11 11.92 6.15
CA CYS A 2 -6.20 11.39 7.16
C CYS A 2 -4.74 11.57 6.71
N SER A 3 -3.91 12.21 7.52
CA SER A 3 -2.48 12.45 7.21
C SER A 3 -1.55 11.85 8.26
N HIS A 4 -2.07 11.00 9.14
CA HIS A 4 -1.34 10.36 10.23
C HIS A 4 -2.13 9.16 10.72
N TYR A 5 -1.46 8.02 10.89
CA TYR A 5 -2.06 6.84 11.51
C TYR A 5 -0.99 5.98 12.17
N GLU A 6 -1.43 5.14 13.11
CA GLU A 6 -0.61 4.08 13.70
C GLU A 6 -0.90 2.75 12.98
N ALA A 7 0.14 2.11 12.44
CA ALA A 7 0.00 0.82 11.77
C ALA A 7 -0.27 -0.30 12.79
N PRO A 8 -1.02 -1.35 12.39
CA PRO A 8 -1.21 -2.53 13.23
C PRO A 8 0.10 -3.33 13.39
N SER A 9 0.18 -4.11 14.46
CA SER A 9 1.28 -5.03 14.66
C SER A 9 1.28 -6.17 13.63
N SER A 10 2.42 -6.81 13.37
CA SER A 10 2.51 -7.93 12.44
C SER A 10 1.62 -9.09 12.85
N HIS A 11 1.47 -9.33 14.16
CA HIS A 11 0.53 -10.30 14.71
C HIS A 11 -0.93 -9.95 14.40
N GLN A 12 -1.34 -8.69 14.60
CA GLN A 12 -2.70 -8.24 14.29
C GLN A 12 -3.02 -8.40 12.80
N VAL A 13 -2.07 -8.11 11.92
CA VAL A 13 -2.26 -8.27 10.47
C VAL A 13 -2.31 -9.75 10.08
N ALA A 14 -1.43 -10.58 10.64
CA ALA A 14 -1.40 -12.03 10.39
C ALA A 14 -2.72 -12.68 10.80
N GLU A 15 -3.23 -12.36 11.98
CA GLU A 15 -4.51 -12.85 12.50
C GLU A 15 -5.69 -12.37 11.64
N ALA A 16 -5.76 -11.08 11.32
CA ALA A 16 -6.90 -10.51 10.60
C ALA A 16 -6.98 -10.91 9.12
N PHE A 17 -5.83 -11.11 8.45
CA PHE A 17 -5.76 -11.31 7.00
C PHE A 17 -5.21 -12.68 6.59
N GLY A 18 -4.86 -13.55 7.55
CA GLY A 18 -4.34 -14.90 7.28
C GLY A 18 -2.99 -14.90 6.55
N VAL A 19 -2.16 -13.88 6.82
CA VAL A 19 -0.80 -13.77 6.25
C VAL A 19 0.23 -14.32 7.23
N ALA A 20 1.39 -14.75 6.72
CA ALA A 20 2.51 -15.12 7.58
C ALA A 20 3.00 -13.90 8.39
N LEU A 21 3.63 -14.15 9.55
CA LEU A 21 4.30 -13.08 10.30
C LEU A 21 5.43 -12.46 9.46
N PHE A 22 5.65 -11.17 9.68
CA PHE A 22 6.60 -10.35 8.94
C PHE A 22 7.27 -9.33 9.86
N ASP A 23 8.34 -8.71 9.37
CA ASP A 23 9.04 -7.65 10.08
C ASP A 23 8.14 -6.42 10.24
N GLN A 24 7.93 -6.00 11.49
CA GLN A 24 6.92 -5.00 11.88
C GLN A 24 6.95 -3.69 11.08
N GLY A 25 8.13 -3.24 10.63
CA GLY A 25 8.28 -1.93 10.01
C GLY A 25 7.96 -0.77 10.97
N ARG A 26 7.57 0.38 10.42
CA ARG A 26 7.25 1.59 11.18
C ARG A 26 5.76 1.62 11.54
N LEU A 27 5.46 1.90 12.81
CA LEU A 27 4.09 2.03 13.33
C LEU A 27 3.55 3.46 13.17
N ASP A 28 4.31 4.48 13.58
CA ASP A 28 3.89 5.89 13.46
C ASP A 28 4.13 6.43 12.04
N LEU A 29 3.04 6.59 11.25
CA LEU A 29 3.13 6.83 9.82
C LEU A 29 2.61 8.20 9.39
N TRP A 30 3.43 8.87 8.58
CA TRP A 30 3.18 10.18 7.99
C TRP A 30 3.42 10.14 6.46
N PRO A 31 2.81 11.06 5.67
CA PRO A 31 2.97 11.12 4.23
C PRO A 31 4.43 11.11 3.75
N GLY A 32 4.72 10.24 2.79
CA GLY A 32 6.04 10.01 2.22
C GLY A 32 6.90 8.99 2.98
N TYR A 33 6.46 8.49 4.15
CA TYR A 33 7.16 7.40 4.82
C TYR A 33 6.98 6.09 4.07
N ILE A 34 7.94 5.19 4.26
CA ILE A 34 7.83 3.81 3.81
C ILE A 34 7.01 3.02 4.85
N CYS A 35 5.98 2.34 4.39
CA CYS A 35 5.04 1.57 5.19
C CYS A 35 4.75 0.21 4.55
N LEU A 36 4.00 -0.62 5.27
CA LEU A 36 3.51 -1.90 4.78
C LEU A 36 2.09 -1.76 4.26
N PHE A 37 1.75 -2.49 3.20
CA PHE A 37 0.40 -2.61 2.68
C PHE A 37 0.16 -4.02 2.16
N LEU A 38 -1.11 -4.43 2.15
CA LEU A 38 -1.51 -5.74 1.66
C LEU A 38 -1.93 -5.65 0.19
N ARG A 39 -1.48 -6.62 -0.62
CA ARG A 39 -1.89 -6.75 -2.02
C ARG A 39 -2.29 -8.19 -2.30
N ARG A 40 -3.38 -8.40 -3.05
CA ARG A 40 -3.70 -9.71 -3.60
C ARG A 40 -2.60 -10.13 -4.60
N PRO A 41 -2.19 -11.41 -4.61
CA PRO A 41 -1.31 -11.92 -5.65
C PRO A 41 -1.96 -11.71 -7.03
N ASP A 42 -1.14 -11.45 -8.04
CA ASP A 42 -1.64 -11.32 -9.41
C ASP A 42 -2.20 -12.67 -9.87
N ARG A 43 -3.45 -12.67 -10.33
CA ARG A 43 -4.17 -13.89 -10.73
C ARG A 43 -3.58 -14.52 -12.02
N ARG A 44 -2.70 -13.79 -12.72
CA ARG A 44 -2.05 -14.23 -13.96
C ARG A 44 -0.77 -15.04 -13.77
N ALA A 45 -0.28 -15.22 -12.53
CA ALA A 45 0.81 -16.16 -12.29
C ALA A 45 0.26 -17.59 -12.44
N GLU A 46 0.71 -18.31 -13.47
CA GLU A 46 0.36 -19.70 -13.80
C GLU A 46 0.94 -20.72 -12.78
N ASP A 47 0.87 -20.41 -11.48
CA ASP A 47 1.24 -21.34 -10.42
C ASP A 47 -0.03 -22.00 -9.89
N ASN A 48 -0.26 -23.23 -10.36
CA ASN A 48 -1.44 -24.06 -10.11
C ASN A 48 -1.53 -24.61 -8.66
N ASP A 49 -0.90 -23.99 -7.67
CA ASP A 49 -0.95 -24.46 -6.28
C ASP A 49 -0.67 -23.37 -5.25
N SER A 50 -1.48 -22.32 -5.25
CA SER A 50 -1.47 -21.38 -4.13
C SER A 50 -2.87 -20.79 -3.95
N SER A 51 -3.54 -21.22 -2.87
CA SER A 51 -4.60 -20.43 -2.24
C SER A 51 -4.18 -18.96 -2.27
N ALA A 52 -5.04 -18.08 -2.78
CA ALA A 52 -4.72 -16.69 -3.07
C ALA A 52 -4.52 -15.86 -1.78
N THR A 53 -3.47 -16.17 -1.02
CA THR A 53 -3.12 -15.52 0.24
C THR A 53 -2.58 -14.13 -0.06
N MET A 54 -3.05 -13.14 0.70
CA MET A 54 -2.59 -11.76 0.60
C MET A 54 -1.06 -11.69 0.79
N LYS A 55 -0.39 -10.82 0.03
CA LYS A 55 1.03 -10.53 0.20
C LYS A 55 1.19 -9.21 0.96
N VAL A 56 2.04 -9.22 1.98
CA VAL A 56 2.49 -8.02 2.68
C VAL A 56 3.66 -7.43 1.89
N LEU A 57 3.56 -6.18 1.48
CA LEU A 57 4.55 -5.49 0.67
C LEU A 57 4.91 -4.14 1.29
N THR A 58 6.10 -3.66 0.97
CA THR A 58 6.59 -2.35 1.39
C THR A 58 6.34 -1.32 0.30
N GLY A 59 5.85 -0.13 0.66
CA GLY A 59 5.55 0.95 -0.27
C GLY A 59 5.59 2.33 0.39
N SER A 60 5.46 3.39 -0.41
CA SER A 60 5.39 4.76 0.12
C SER A 60 3.96 5.11 0.51
N PHE A 61 3.78 5.78 1.65
CA PHE A 61 2.52 6.41 2.02
C PHE A 61 2.30 7.68 1.18
N GLY A 62 1.84 7.46 -0.04
CA GLY A 62 1.66 8.46 -1.09
C GLY A 62 2.14 7.93 -2.42
N LEU A 63 1.25 7.93 -3.41
CA LEU A 63 1.57 7.38 -4.73
C LEU A 63 2.53 8.30 -5.47
N ILE A 64 3.65 7.77 -5.94
CA ILE A 64 4.57 8.50 -6.84
C ILE A 64 4.22 8.06 -8.27
N PRO A 65 3.60 8.92 -9.09
CA PRO A 65 3.27 8.55 -10.46
C PRO A 65 4.55 8.22 -11.24
N SER A 66 4.48 7.27 -12.17
CA SER A 66 5.64 6.81 -12.96
C SER A 66 6.32 7.92 -13.78
N TRP A 67 5.59 8.99 -14.10
CA TRP A 67 6.11 10.18 -14.80
C TRP A 67 6.78 11.20 -13.88
N SER A 68 6.61 11.10 -12.56
CA SER A 68 7.23 12.02 -11.60
C SER A 68 8.68 11.62 -11.34
N LYS A 69 9.58 12.61 -11.43
CA LYS A 69 11.01 12.43 -11.06
C LYS A 69 11.30 12.76 -9.60
N ASP A 70 10.33 13.32 -8.88
CA ASP A 70 10.48 13.74 -7.48
C ASP A 70 9.67 12.82 -6.56
N SER A 71 10.36 12.14 -5.66
CA SER A 71 9.74 11.28 -4.64
C SER A 71 8.95 12.08 -3.59
N LYS A 72 9.23 13.38 -3.43
CA LYS A 72 8.44 14.27 -2.57
C LYS A 72 7.00 14.42 -3.06
N PHE A 73 6.70 14.02 -4.30
CA PHE A 73 5.33 14.00 -4.82
C PHE A 73 4.38 13.15 -3.96
N ALA A 74 4.89 12.12 -3.25
CA ALA A 74 4.12 11.32 -2.30
C ALA A 74 3.37 12.18 -1.25
N LYS A 75 3.95 13.32 -0.83
CA LYS A 75 3.31 14.27 0.10
C LYS A 75 2.11 15.01 -0.49
N ARG A 76 1.84 14.86 -1.79
CA ARG A 76 0.69 15.46 -2.50
C ARG A 76 -0.39 14.43 -2.84
N THR A 77 -0.08 13.14 -2.70
CA THR A 77 -0.89 12.01 -3.19
C THR A 77 -1.08 10.92 -2.13
N TYR A 78 -0.94 11.26 -0.85
CA TYR A 78 -1.19 10.36 0.29
C TYR A 78 -2.68 10.07 0.53
N ASN A 79 -3.58 10.88 -0.02
CA ASN A 79 -5.01 10.57 -0.12
C ASN A 79 -5.48 10.72 -1.56
N ALA A 80 -6.43 9.87 -1.95
CA ALA A 80 -7.20 9.99 -3.18
C ALA A 80 -8.68 10.15 -2.84
N ARG A 81 -9.38 11.04 -3.55
CA ARG A 81 -10.83 11.19 -3.45
C ARG A 81 -11.48 10.10 -4.30
N SER A 82 -12.34 9.28 -3.71
CA SER A 82 -13.01 8.17 -4.42
C SER A 82 -13.83 8.67 -5.62
N GLU A 83 -14.35 9.89 -5.56
CA GLU A 83 -15.16 10.52 -6.60
C GLU A 83 -14.36 10.83 -7.87
N THR A 84 -13.05 11.08 -7.77
CA THR A 84 -12.22 11.55 -8.90
C THR A 84 -11.00 10.68 -9.18
N VAL A 85 -10.80 9.60 -8.41
CA VAL A 85 -9.60 8.74 -8.51
C VAL A 85 -9.43 8.12 -9.91
N ALA A 86 -10.54 7.79 -10.58
CA ALA A 86 -10.52 7.19 -11.91
C ALA A 86 -10.10 8.16 -13.03
N GLU A 87 -10.25 9.46 -12.82
CA GLU A 87 -9.95 10.50 -13.82
C GLU A 87 -8.61 11.20 -13.53
N ASN A 88 -8.22 11.26 -12.26
CA ASN A 88 -7.03 11.98 -11.81
C ASN A 88 -5.75 11.34 -12.42
N PRO A 89 -4.93 12.10 -13.17
CA PRO A 89 -3.70 11.59 -13.79
C PRO A 89 -2.68 10.98 -12.82
N SER A 90 -2.74 11.35 -11.54
CA SER A 90 -1.86 10.80 -10.52
C SER A 90 -2.23 9.37 -10.13
N PHE A 91 -3.53 8.99 -10.23
CA PHE A 91 -4.06 7.73 -9.69
C PHE A 91 -4.67 6.79 -10.74
N ARG A 92 -5.14 7.31 -11.88
CA ARG A 92 -5.94 6.55 -12.87
C ARG A 92 -5.27 5.32 -13.50
N HIS A 93 -3.95 5.17 -13.32
CA HIS A 93 -3.15 4.06 -13.87
C HIS A 93 -2.51 3.18 -12.78
N ALA A 94 -2.92 3.36 -11.52
CA ALA A 94 -2.44 2.56 -10.39
C ALA A 94 -3.01 1.13 -10.40
#